data_AF-A0A0S6X3D9-F1
#
_entry.id   AF-A0A0S6X3D9-F1
#
_cell.length_a   1.000
_cell.length_b   1.000
_cell.length_c   1.000
_cell.angle_alpha   90.00
_cell.angle_beta   90.00
_cell.angle_gamma   90.00
#
_symmetry.space_group_name_H-M   'P 1'
#
loop_
_entity.id
_entity.type
_entity.pdbx_description
1 polymer ?
#
loop_
_entity_poly.entity_id
_entity_poly.type
_entity_poly.pdbx_seq_one_letter_code
_entity_poly.pdbx_strand_id
1 'polypeptide(L)'
;MDEPKFNAMADVLLELGTEVEALGEVLCRDENFAARHLRELQAIDLIAQKQRALAAILAAGFSESEMRRISLEALRSRFCGFMDDSVTCCEVPIEGGPSQDALGLWD
;
A
#
# COMPACT_ATOMS: atom_id res chain seq x y z
N MET A 1 -7.85 19.60 2.29
CA MET A 1 -6.67 20.29 1.74
C MET A 1 -5.65 19.21 1.52
N ASP A 2 -5.42 18.79 0.28
CA ASP A 2 -4.45 17.74 -0.02
C ASP A 2 -3.06 18.22 0.40
N GLU A 3 -2.44 17.45 1.28
CA GLU A 3 -1.18 17.85 1.87
C GLU A 3 -0.10 17.84 0.77
N PRO A 4 0.71 18.90 0.59
CA PRO A 4 1.67 19.02 -0.51
C PRO A 4 2.61 17.80 -0.66
N LYS A 5 2.87 17.11 0.45
CA LYS A 5 3.66 15.88 0.49
C LYS A 5 2.99 14.70 -0.24
N PHE A 6 1.66 14.57 -0.19
CA PHE A 6 0.94 13.49 -0.87
C PHE A 6 0.96 13.67 -2.38
N ASN A 7 0.87 14.90 -2.87
CA ASN A 7 1.01 15.19 -4.29
C ASN A 7 2.43 14.86 -4.79
N ALA A 8 3.47 15.26 -4.05
CA ALA A 8 4.84 14.90 -4.40
C ALA A 8 5.08 13.38 -4.43
N MET A 9 4.52 12.65 -3.47
CA MET A 9 4.59 11.18 -3.47
C MET A 9 3.80 10.55 -4.62
N ALA A 10 2.64 11.10 -4.96
CA ALA A 10 1.84 10.66 -6.10
C ALA A 10 2.60 10.86 -7.43
N ASP A 11 3.26 12.00 -7.61
CA ASP A 11 4.06 12.31 -8.79
C ASP A 11 5.21 11.30 -8.96
N VAL A 12 5.94 11.00 -7.88
CA VAL A 12 7.02 9.98 -7.90
C VAL A 12 6.47 8.60 -8.27
N LEU A 13 5.31 8.22 -7.75
CA LEU A 13 4.71 6.93 -8.10
C LEU A 13 4.25 6.86 -9.57
N LEU A 14 3.77 7.98 -10.13
CA LEU A 14 3.42 8.06 -11.55
C LEU A 14 4.66 7.97 -12.44
N GLU A 15 5.74 8.66 -12.08
CA GLU A 15 7.02 8.60 -12.77
C GLU A 15 7.54 7.16 -12.79
N LEU A 16 7.64 6.52 -11.62
CA LEU A 16 8.10 5.13 -11.52
C LEU A 16 7.19 4.16 -12.27
N GLY A 17 5.87 4.36 -12.21
CA GLY A 17 4.92 3.53 -12.98
C GLY A 17 5.17 3.64 -14.49
N THR A 18 5.46 4.85 -14.97
CA THR A 18 5.76 5.11 -16.39
C THR A 18 7.08 4.45 -16.80
N GLU A 19 8.12 4.55 -15.97
CA GLU A 19 9.41 3.89 -16.23
C GLU A 19 9.30 2.36 -16.27
N VAL A 20 8.52 1.78 -15.35
CA VAL A 20 8.27 0.33 -15.31
C VAL A 20 7.52 -0.13 -16.56
N GLU A 21 6.54 0.64 -17.04
CA GLU A 21 5.84 0.32 -18.30
C GLU A 21 6.77 0.42 -19.51
N ALA A 22 7.59 1.47 -19.58
CA ALA A 22 8.57 1.62 -20.66
C ALA A 22 9.55 0.44 -20.69
N LEU A 23 10.00 -0.03 -19.53
CA LEU A 23 10.82 -1.24 -19.42
C LEU A 23 10.06 -2.47 -19.91
N GLY A 24 8.82 -2.67 -19.47
CA GLY A 24 7.97 -3.78 -19.92
C GLY A 24 7.76 -3.77 -21.44
N GLU A 25 7.51 -2.60 -22.02
CA GLU A 25 7.36 -2.43 -23.47
C GLU A 25 8.63 -2.83 -24.22
N VAL A 26 9.80 -2.39 -23.73
CA VAL A 26 11.10 -2.78 -24.33
C VAL A 26 11.30 -4.29 -24.29
N LEU A 27 10.97 -4.94 -23.18
CA LEU A 27 11.09 -6.40 -23.04
C LEU A 27 10.09 -7.15 -23.93
N CYS A 28 8.89 -6.61 -24.13
CA CYS A 28 7.87 -7.19 -25.01
C CYS A 28 8.23 -7.12 -26.50
N ARG A 29 9.20 -6.28 -26.92
CA ARG A 29 9.63 -6.19 -28.34
C ARG A 29 10.38 -7.44 -28.82
N ASP A 30 10.95 -8.23 -27.92
CA ASP A 30 11.48 -9.55 -28.26
C ASP A 30 10.39 -10.61 -28.00
N GLU A 31 9.77 -11.09 -29.08
CA GLU A 31 8.69 -12.08 -29.02
C GLU A 31 9.12 -13.39 -28.34
N ASN A 32 10.37 -13.82 -28.52
CA ASN A 32 10.89 -15.04 -27.90
C ASN A 32 11.11 -14.84 -26.40
N PHE A 33 11.57 -13.65 -25.98
CA PHE A 33 11.65 -13.29 -24.57
C PHE A 33 10.26 -13.23 -23.95
N ALA A 34 9.33 -12.53 -24.59
CA ALA A 34 7.97 -12.36 -24.10
C ALA A 34 7.22 -13.68 -23.93
N ALA A 35 7.34 -14.59 -24.90
CA ALA A 35 6.74 -15.92 -24.81
C ALA A 35 7.30 -16.74 -23.65
N ARG A 36 8.59 -16.60 -23.32
CA ARG A 36 9.25 -17.32 -22.22
C ARG A 36 8.99 -16.71 -20.84
N HIS A 37 8.74 -15.41 -20.77
CA HIS A 37 8.65 -14.62 -19.53
C HIS A 37 7.30 -13.92 -19.35
N LEU A 38 6.23 -14.50 -19.90
CA LEU A 38 4.90 -13.88 -19.89
C LEU A 38 4.40 -13.57 -18.46
N ARG A 39 4.68 -14.47 -17.50
CA ARG A 39 4.28 -14.27 -16.10
C ARG A 39 5.01 -13.09 -15.49
N GLU A 40 6.31 -12.98 -15.73
CA GLU A 40 7.15 -11.90 -15.22
C GLU A 40 6.73 -10.56 -15.84
N LEU A 41 6.43 -10.54 -17.14
CA LEU A 41 5.92 -9.35 -17.83
C LEU A 41 4.54 -8.92 -17.31
N GLN A 42 3.64 -9.87 -17.03
CA GLN A 42 2.37 -9.57 -16.36
C GLN A 42 2.59 -9.01 -14.95
N ALA A 43 3.60 -9.50 -14.22
CA ALA A 43 3.94 -8.96 -12.90
C ALA A 43 4.47 -7.52 -13.00
N ILE A 44 5.28 -7.20 -14.02
CA ILE A 44 5.76 -5.84 -14.30
C ILE A 44 4.59 -4.89 -14.58
N ASP A 45 3.69 -5.28 -15.48
CA ASP A 45 2.47 -4.51 -15.79
C ASP A 45 1.61 -4.28 -14.53
N LEU A 46 1.41 -5.33 -13.72
CA LEU A 46 0.65 -5.21 -12.48
C LEU A 46 1.31 -4.28 -11.45
N ILE A 47 2.65 -4.23 -11.39
CA ILE A 47 3.38 -3.28 -10.53
C ILE A 47 3.10 -1.84 -10.97
N ALA A 48 3.20 -1.55 -12.27
CA ALA A 48 2.92 -0.21 -12.79
C ALA A 48 1.46 0.21 -12.55
N GLN A 49 0.50 -0.70 -12.77
CA GLN A 49 -0.90 -0.44 -12.46
C GLN A 49 -1.14 -0.12 -10.98
N LYS A 50 -0.47 -0.85 -10.06
CA LYS A 50 -0.54 -0.58 -8.62
C LYS A 50 0.06 0.77 -8.26
N GLN A 51 1.18 1.16 -8.87
CA GLN A 51 1.79 2.47 -8.64
C GLN A 51 0.88 3.62 -9.08
N ARG A 52 0.26 3.51 -10.26
CA ARG A 52 -0.74 4.51 -10.73
C ARG A 52 -1.96 4.59 -9.83
N ALA A 53 -2.47 3.45 -9.37
CA ALA A 53 -3.59 3.42 -8.45
C ALA A 53 -3.23 4.04 -7.09
N LEU A 54 -2.05 3.75 -6.55
CA LEU A 54 -1.56 4.38 -5.31
C LEU A 54 -1.37 5.89 -5.47
N ALA A 55 -0.85 6.35 -6.60
CA ALA A 55 -0.72 7.77 -6.89
C ALA A 55 -2.10 8.47 -6.91
N ALA A 56 -3.10 7.85 -7.53
CA ALA A 56 -4.46 8.37 -7.54
C ALA A 56 -5.07 8.46 -6.13
N ILE A 57 -4.81 7.48 -5.26
CA ILE A 57 -5.23 7.51 -3.84
C ILE A 57 -4.62 8.70 -3.11
N LEU A 58 -3.31 8.87 -3.25
CA LEU A 58 -2.55 9.93 -2.56
C LEU A 58 -2.98 11.31 -3.05
N ALA A 59 -3.13 11.49 -4.36
CA ALA A 59 -3.59 12.74 -4.96
C ALA A 59 -5.05 13.08 -4.58
N ALA A 60 -5.88 12.07 -4.32
CA ALA A 60 -7.25 12.25 -3.85
C ALA A 60 -7.35 12.41 -2.32
N GLY A 61 -6.22 12.49 -1.60
CA GLY A 61 -6.18 12.69 -0.16
C GLY A 61 -6.89 11.57 0.62
N PHE A 62 -6.83 10.33 0.13
CA PHE A 62 -7.55 9.18 0.70
C PHE A 62 -9.08 9.38 0.79
N SER A 63 -9.67 10.14 -0.13
CA SER A 63 -11.12 10.27 -0.22
C SER A 63 -11.77 8.92 -0.54
N GLU A 64 -12.67 8.45 0.34
CA GLU A 64 -13.35 7.17 0.19
C GLU A 64 -14.13 7.06 -1.13
N SER A 65 -14.76 8.16 -1.56
CA SER A 65 -15.52 8.19 -2.82
C SER A 65 -14.61 8.02 -4.04
N GLU A 66 -13.40 8.59 -4.01
CA GLU A 66 -12.43 8.45 -5.10
C GLU A 66 -11.74 7.08 -5.07
N MET A 67 -11.50 6.52 -3.88
CA MET A 67 -10.96 5.16 -3.75
C MET A 67 -11.90 4.08 -4.28
N ARG A 68 -13.22 4.27 -4.19
CA ARG A 68 -14.20 3.35 -4.80
C ARG A 68 -14.11 3.31 -6.33
N ARG A 69 -13.53 4.33 -6.97
CA ARG A 69 -13.36 4.40 -8.44
C ARG A 69 -12.13 3.63 -8.92
N ILE A 70 -11.26 3.20 -8.01
CA ILE A 70 -10.05 2.44 -8.33
C ILE A 70 -10.44 1.01 -8.69
N SER A 71 -10.04 0.58 -9.88
CA SER A 71 -10.39 -0.73 -10.46
C SER A 71 -9.62 -1.91 -9.85
N LEU A 72 -8.49 -1.64 -9.17
CA LEU A 72 -7.70 -2.67 -8.50
C LEU A 72 -8.32 -3.08 -7.17
N GLU A 73 -9.22 -4.07 -7.23
CA GLU A 73 -9.97 -4.62 -6.09
C GLU A 73 -9.10 -4.93 -4.87
N ALA A 74 -7.95 -5.58 -5.08
CA ALA A 74 -7.03 -5.96 -4.01
C ALA A 74 -6.42 -4.74 -3.30
N LEU A 75 -6.23 -3.63 -4.02
CA LEU A 75 -5.75 -2.38 -3.44
C LEU A 75 -6.90 -1.69 -2.69
N ARG A 76 -8.06 -1.59 -3.33
CA ARG A 76 -9.29 -1.04 -2.74
C ARG A 76 -9.63 -1.72 -1.40
N SER A 77 -9.65 -3.06 -1.35
CA SER A 77 -9.97 -3.83 -0.15
C SER A 77 -9.00 -3.52 1.01
N ARG A 78 -7.69 -3.40 0.73
CA ARG A 78 -6.71 -3.05 1.76
C ARG A 78 -6.91 -1.64 2.30
N PHE A 79 -7.13 -0.65 1.42
CA PHE A 79 -7.27 0.75 1.84
C PHE A 79 -8.62 1.08 2.48
N CYS A 80 -9.73 0.52 2.01
CA CYS A 80 -11.02 0.66 2.70
C CYS A 80 -10.97 0.04 4.10
N GLY A 81 -10.23 -1.07 4.27
CA GLY A 81 -9.99 -1.65 5.60
C GLY A 81 -9.22 -0.71 6.55
N PHE A 82 -8.28 0.10 6.04
CA PHE A 82 -7.56 1.09 6.85
C PHE A 82 -8.42 2.30 7.26
N MET A 83 -9.48 2.62 6.50
CA MET A 83 -10.36 3.76 6.81
C MET A 83 -11.46 3.42 7.82
N ASP A 84 -11.75 2.15 8.03
CA ASP A 84 -12.79 1.67 8.96
C ASP A 84 -12.31 1.69 10.43
N ASP A 85 -11.04 2.05 10.67
CA ASP A 85 -10.47 2.21 12.01
C ASP A 85 -10.89 3.55 12.65
N SER A 86 -12.18 3.69 12.95
CA SER A 86 -12.56 4.53 14.08
C SER A 86 -12.13 3.84 15.37
N VAL A 87 -10.99 4.28 15.91
CA VAL A 87 -10.44 4.00 17.25
C VAL A 87 -9.77 2.63 17.44
N THR A 88 -8.44 2.64 17.39
CA THR A 88 -7.63 2.11 18.50
C THR A 88 -6.27 2.81 18.51
N CYS A 89 -6.17 3.91 19.26
CA CYS A 89 -4.87 4.30 19.79
C CYS A 89 -4.37 3.10 20.59
N CYS A 90 -3.24 2.50 20.19
CA CYS A 90 -2.60 1.47 20.99
C CYS A 90 -2.21 2.09 22.33
N GLU A 91 -3.04 1.91 23.35
CA GLU A 91 -2.60 2.06 24.74
C GLU A 91 -1.55 0.98 24.99
N VAL A 92 -0.29 1.40 25.03
CA VAL A 92 0.81 0.54 25.47
C VAL A 92 0.62 0.32 26.97
N PRO A 93 0.45 -0.91 27.47
CA PRO A 93 0.38 -1.16 28.90
C PRO A 93 1.71 -0.76 29.53
N ILE A 94 1.69 0.24 30.41
CA ILE A 94 2.84 0.56 31.26
C ILE A 94 2.95 -0.59 32.28
N GLU A 95 3.84 -1.55 32.03
CA GLU A 95 4.21 -2.53 33.04
C GLU A 95 4.91 -1.82 34.20
N GLY A 96 4.26 -1.80 35.36
CA GLY A 96 4.83 -1.27 36.59
C GLY A 96 3.87 -1.30 37.78
N GLY A 97 3.77 -2.43 38.48
CA GLY A 97 3.21 -2.50 39.84
C GLY A 97 2.81 -3.91 40.28
N PRO A 98 3.37 -4.45 41.39
CA PRO A 98 3.25 -5.86 41.75
C PRO A 98 1.89 -6.18 42.38
N SER A 99 1.33 -7.33 42.00
CA SER A 99 0.19 -7.97 42.65
C SER A 99 0.51 -8.26 44.12
N GLN A 100 -0.20 -7.61 45.04
CA GLN A 100 -0.20 -7.95 46.46
C GLN A 100 -0.83 -9.34 46.68
N ASP A 101 -0.12 -10.09 47.52
CA ASP A 101 -0.62 -11.10 48.46
C ASP A 101 -1.07 -12.46 47.92
N ALA A 102 -0.07 -13.32 47.74
CA ALA A 102 -0.19 -14.75 48.03
C ALA A 102 1.00 -15.23 48.87
N LEU A 103 0.74 -15.34 50.17
CA LEU A 103 1.27 -16.35 51.11
C LEU A 103 2.72 -16.23 51.59
N GLY A 104 2.83 -15.86 52.86
CA GLY A 104 4.05 -15.95 53.66
C GLY A 104 4.54 -17.38 53.83
N LEU A 105 5.82 -17.55 53.53
CA LEU A 105 6.74 -18.62 53.92
C LEU A 105 8.08 -18.07 53.35
N TRP A 106 9.15 -17.72 54.08
CA TRP A 106 9.94 -18.51 55.04
C TRP A 106 10.66 -17.58 56.04
N ASP A 107 10.91 -18.10 57.25
CA ASP A 107 12.08 -17.75 58.07
C ASP A 107 13.39 -18.08 57.34
#